data_AF-A0A7Y5U8H7-F1
#
_entry.id   AF-A0A7Y5U8H7-F1
#
_cell.length_a   1.000
_cell.length_b   1.000
_cell.length_c   1.000
_cell.angle_alpha   90.00
_cell.angle_beta   90.00
_cell.angle_gamma   90.00
#
_symmetry.space_group_name_H-M   'P 1'
#
loop_
_entity.id
_entity.type
_entity.pdbx_description
1 polymer ?
#
loop_
_entity_poly.entity_id
_entity_poly.type
_entity_poly.pdbx_seq_one_letter_code
_entity_poly.pdbx_strand_id
1 'polypeptide(L)'
;MIARSVRRTAALWGFATLTTTFACASEENPADTSSSTTAAGGGGAGGHGGGGGITSSDGGGGFDECVSETLPATLLPSDVLIVQDRSQSMDGDKWTAAVQAITGFADNAEMVGLNVGLSFFPAANGDMCLTASYQDLPAPVDVLPPNAAVIKEALYAIEPYGGTPTRPALESGFDALRSFILDQDEPRRGVVILVTDGAPTECDDNTPYAIAQLAKQALEFQPSIRTFAVGMEGADFDVLDDIAEAGGTDASFDVSDGVNAFVDALDAIMERARACEYDLPVFDPDVGTVDYERVVVHFEKPSGMVGTIQQVPGSSACNPSSGGFYYDDPAAPTLILLCPASCDAVQDASDDGKVDIGFECILPPPR
;
A
#
# COMPACT_ATOMS: atom_id res chain seq x y z
N MET A 1 -49.76 12.01 -23.17
CA MET A 1 -50.03 12.95 -24.29
C MET A 1 -50.03 14.36 -23.76
N ILE A 2 -49.08 15.16 -24.22
CA ILE A 2 -49.08 16.61 -24.51
C ILE A 2 -47.63 17.05 -24.33
N ALA A 3 -46.96 17.10 -25.48
CA ALA A 3 -45.65 17.67 -25.65
C ALA A 3 -45.74 19.20 -25.53
N ARG A 4 -44.73 19.82 -24.91
CA ARG A 4 -44.36 21.20 -25.23
C ARG A 4 -42.86 21.33 -25.35
N SER A 5 -42.51 21.97 -26.45
CA SER A 5 -41.24 22.07 -27.13
C SER A 5 -40.43 23.30 -26.71
N VAL A 6 -39.11 23.13 -26.67
CA VAL A 6 -38.06 24.00 -27.23
C VAL A 6 -37.91 25.42 -26.64
N ARG A 7 -36.70 25.70 -26.13
CA ARG A 7 -35.79 26.72 -26.69
C ARG A 7 -34.34 26.45 -26.28
N ARG A 8 -33.55 26.09 -27.31
CA ARG A 8 -32.08 26.12 -27.29
C ARG A 8 -31.63 27.60 -27.30
N THR A 9 -30.70 27.94 -26.43
CA THR A 9 -29.86 29.14 -26.58
C THR A 9 -28.41 28.69 -26.57
N ALA A 10 -27.82 28.71 -27.77
CA ALA A 10 -26.38 28.60 -27.98
C ALA A 10 -25.74 29.94 -27.60
N ALA A 11 -24.70 29.89 -26.77
CA ALA A 11 -23.78 31.01 -26.60
C ALA A 11 -22.38 30.51 -27.01
N LEU A 12 -21.98 30.89 -28.24
CA LEU A 12 -20.60 30.87 -28.70
C LEU A 12 -19.86 32.00 -28.00
N TRP A 13 -18.79 31.71 -27.25
CA TRP A 13 -17.69 32.66 -27.02
C TRP A 13 -16.37 31.94 -27.29
N GLY A 14 -15.59 32.51 -28.19
CA GLY A 14 -14.36 31.94 -28.71
C GLY A 14 -13.10 32.35 -27.93
N PHE A 15 -12.14 31.44 -27.97
CA PHE A 15 -10.68 31.59 -28.06
C PHE A 15 -9.98 32.80 -27.40
N ALA A 16 -9.08 32.49 -26.47
CA ALA A 16 -7.73 33.04 -26.44
C ALA A 16 -6.78 32.08 -25.70
N THR A 17 -6.04 31.25 -26.45
CA THR A 17 -4.89 30.47 -25.98
C THR A 17 -3.66 31.38 -25.96
N LEU A 18 -3.03 31.54 -24.79
CA LEU A 18 -1.75 32.24 -24.65
C LEU A 18 -0.66 31.20 -24.36
N THR A 19 0.04 30.77 -25.41
CA THR A 19 1.25 29.95 -25.32
C THR A 19 2.47 30.87 -25.23
N THR A 20 3.20 30.85 -24.12
CA THR A 20 4.51 31.48 -23.99
C THR A 20 5.62 30.45 -24.19
N THR A 21 6.24 30.49 -25.36
CA THR A 21 7.51 29.83 -25.69
C THR A 21 8.67 30.59 -25.04
N PHE A 22 9.48 29.91 -24.24
CA PHE A 22 10.83 30.36 -23.88
C PHE A 22 11.84 29.75 -24.85
N ALA A 23 12.50 30.60 -25.64
CA ALA A 23 13.68 30.26 -26.43
C ALA A 23 14.68 31.42 -26.35
N CYS A 24 15.90 31.14 -25.89
CA CYS A 24 17.14 31.90 -26.09
C CYS A 24 18.26 31.07 -25.46
N ALA A 25 19.50 31.02 -25.92
CA ALA A 25 20.15 31.22 -27.21
C ALA A 25 21.58 30.75 -26.94
N SER A 26 22.15 29.98 -27.86
CA SER A 26 23.53 29.50 -27.84
C SER A 26 24.50 30.63 -28.26
N GLU A 27 25.59 30.83 -27.52
CA GLU A 27 26.75 31.60 -27.99
C GLU A 27 27.92 30.66 -28.31
N GLU A 28 28.53 30.95 -29.45
CA GLU A 28 29.60 30.21 -30.13
C GLU A 28 31.01 30.69 -29.74
N ASN A 29 31.99 29.84 -30.11
CA ASN A 29 33.39 30.08 -30.50
C ASN A 29 34.53 29.83 -29.48
N PRO A 30 35.76 29.50 -29.94
CA PRO A 30 36.17 28.95 -31.25
C PRO A 30 37.10 27.71 -31.17
N ALA A 31 37.37 27.13 -32.33
CA ALA A 31 38.29 26.03 -32.61
C ALA A 31 39.77 26.49 -32.78
N ASP A 32 40.61 25.54 -33.20
CA ASP A 32 42.02 25.58 -33.68
C ASP A 32 43.13 25.39 -32.62
N THR A 33 44.19 24.57 -32.75
CA THR A 33 44.80 23.66 -33.77
C THR A 33 45.82 22.78 -32.98
N SER A 34 46.15 21.50 -33.23
CA SER A 34 47.15 21.06 -34.22
C SER A 34 47.65 19.60 -33.99
N SER A 35 47.57 18.81 -35.06
CA SER A 35 48.50 17.80 -35.62
C SER A 35 49.54 16.99 -34.80
N SER A 36 49.32 15.66 -34.81
CA SER A 36 50.19 14.54 -35.28
C SER A 36 51.58 14.25 -34.69
N THR A 37 51.83 12.97 -34.32
CA THR A 37 52.66 12.01 -35.12
C THR A 37 52.72 10.58 -34.54
N THR A 38 52.28 9.62 -35.36
CA THR A 38 52.81 8.26 -35.68
C THR A 38 53.62 7.40 -34.68
N ALA A 39 53.21 6.13 -34.54
CA ALA A 39 54.05 4.94 -34.84
C ALA A 39 53.17 3.68 -35.06
N ALA A 40 53.64 2.78 -35.92
CA ALA A 40 52.89 1.73 -36.62
C ALA A 40 53.34 0.30 -36.28
N GLY A 41 52.56 -0.69 -36.77
CA GLY A 41 52.90 -2.12 -36.91
C GLY A 41 52.21 -2.99 -35.86
N GLY A 42 51.50 -4.09 -36.12
CA GLY A 42 51.31 -5.01 -37.26
C GLY A 42 50.57 -6.23 -36.65
N GLY A 43 49.47 -6.73 -37.19
CA GLY A 43 49.45 -7.76 -38.23
C GLY A 43 49.36 -9.17 -37.64
N GLY A 44 48.21 -9.84 -37.75
CA GLY A 44 48.04 -11.26 -37.41
C GLY A 44 46.59 -11.74 -37.52
N ALA A 45 46.31 -12.62 -38.46
CA ALA A 45 44.98 -13.04 -38.91
C ALA A 45 44.62 -14.48 -38.52
N GLY A 46 43.32 -14.81 -38.61
CA GLY A 46 42.74 -16.16 -38.69
C GLY A 46 41.66 -16.39 -37.61
N GLY A 47 40.42 -16.79 -37.87
CA GLY A 47 39.73 -17.26 -39.07
C GLY A 47 38.85 -18.47 -38.72
N HIS A 48 37.57 -18.44 -39.15
CA HIS A 48 36.56 -19.52 -39.20
C HIS A 48 35.89 -19.86 -37.84
N GLY A 49 34.56 -19.94 -37.67
CA GLY A 49 33.45 -20.16 -38.59
C GLY A 49 32.88 -21.57 -38.36
N GLY A 50 31.62 -21.67 -37.89
CA GLY A 50 30.87 -22.93 -37.88
C GLY A 50 29.89 -23.07 -36.72
N GLY A 51 28.59 -22.92 -37.01
CA GLY A 51 27.52 -23.37 -36.12
C GLY A 51 27.13 -24.84 -36.37
N GLY A 52 26.34 -25.35 -35.43
CA GLY A 52 25.44 -26.48 -35.65
C GLY A 52 25.76 -27.74 -34.86
N GLY A 53 24.73 -28.29 -34.20
CA GLY A 53 24.56 -29.73 -34.10
C GLY A 53 24.61 -30.31 -32.70
N ILE A 54 23.43 -30.40 -32.09
CA ILE A 54 23.11 -31.27 -30.96
C ILE A 54 23.34 -32.72 -31.38
N THR A 55 24.11 -33.48 -30.60
CA THR A 55 23.96 -34.94 -30.52
C THR A 55 24.26 -35.41 -29.09
N SER A 56 23.28 -36.15 -28.56
CA SER A 56 23.18 -36.67 -27.21
C SER A 56 24.36 -37.55 -26.77
N SER A 57 24.67 -37.47 -25.49
CA SER A 57 25.36 -38.52 -24.74
C SER A 57 24.69 -38.67 -23.39
N ASP A 58 23.92 -39.75 -23.24
CA ASP A 58 23.36 -40.24 -21.98
C ASP A 58 24.48 -40.58 -21.00
N GLY A 59 24.33 -40.19 -19.73
CA GLY A 59 25.24 -40.62 -18.67
C GLY A 59 25.11 -39.91 -17.32
N GLY A 60 23.97 -40.05 -16.64
CA GLY A 60 23.89 -40.18 -15.17
C GLY A 60 24.10 -38.94 -14.29
N GLY A 61 23.02 -38.49 -13.66
CA GLY A 61 23.01 -37.58 -12.51
C GLY A 61 21.80 -36.66 -12.58
N GLY A 62 20.77 -36.94 -11.77
CA GLY A 62 19.57 -36.11 -11.68
C GLY A 62 19.93 -34.71 -11.22
N PHE A 63 19.94 -33.77 -12.16
CA PHE A 63 19.67 -32.38 -11.85
C PHE A 63 18.15 -32.27 -11.96
N ASP A 64 17.48 -31.95 -10.87
CA ASP A 64 16.13 -31.41 -10.97
C ASP A 64 16.24 -30.18 -11.87
N GLU A 65 15.80 -30.33 -13.11
CA GLU A 65 15.81 -29.29 -14.13
C GLU A 65 14.74 -28.29 -13.71
N CYS A 66 15.09 -27.32 -12.86
CA CYS A 66 14.17 -26.29 -12.44
C CYS A 66 14.12 -25.15 -13.45
N VAL A 67 12.92 -24.70 -13.74
CA VAL A 67 12.65 -23.63 -14.70
C VAL A 67 12.60 -22.32 -13.94
N SER A 68 13.30 -21.29 -14.43
CA SER A 68 13.15 -19.93 -13.90
C SER A 68 12.02 -19.22 -14.63
N GLU A 69 11.16 -18.54 -13.88
CA GLU A 69 10.07 -17.72 -14.43
C GLU A 69 10.13 -16.31 -13.86
N THR A 70 9.68 -15.33 -14.63
CA THR A 70 9.56 -13.95 -14.16
C THR A 70 8.15 -13.49 -14.45
N LEU A 71 7.44 -13.09 -13.40
CA LEU A 71 6.06 -12.65 -13.48
C LEU A 71 5.96 -11.20 -13.04
N PRO A 72 5.14 -10.38 -13.71
CA PRO A 72 4.91 -9.00 -13.27
C PRO A 72 4.26 -9.02 -11.89
N ALA A 73 4.86 -8.27 -10.97
CA ALA A 73 4.33 -8.08 -9.64
C ALA A 73 3.18 -7.06 -9.74
N THR A 74 1.97 -7.47 -9.36
CA THR A 74 0.82 -6.56 -9.38
C THR A 74 0.68 -5.92 -8.01
N LEU A 75 0.75 -4.58 -7.95
CA LEU A 75 0.39 -3.83 -6.74
C LEU A 75 -1.10 -4.02 -6.48
N LEU A 76 -1.44 -4.49 -5.29
CA LEU A 76 -2.84 -4.53 -4.87
C LEU A 76 -3.24 -3.13 -4.37
N PRO A 77 -4.31 -2.52 -4.92
CA PRO A 77 -4.80 -1.28 -4.38
C PRO A 77 -5.31 -1.51 -2.96
N SER A 78 -5.03 -0.56 -2.07
CA SER A 78 -5.44 -0.60 -0.67
C SER A 78 -6.70 0.23 -0.48
N ASP A 79 -7.72 -0.35 0.14
CA ASP A 79 -8.94 0.33 0.56
C ASP A 79 -8.84 0.67 2.04
N VAL A 80 -9.18 1.90 2.42
CA VAL A 80 -8.95 2.42 3.76
C VAL A 80 -10.27 2.60 4.49
N LEU A 81 -10.33 2.16 5.74
CA LEU A 81 -11.39 2.52 6.67
C LEU A 81 -10.77 3.18 7.92
N ILE A 82 -11.16 4.42 8.19
CA ILE A 82 -10.78 5.10 9.42
C ILE A 82 -11.83 4.77 10.49
N VAL A 83 -11.41 4.21 11.61
CA VAL A 83 -12.24 3.92 12.79
C VAL A 83 -11.87 4.95 13.85
N GLN A 84 -12.67 6.01 13.95
CA GLN A 84 -12.37 7.21 14.72
C GLN A 84 -13.05 7.20 16.09
N ASP A 85 -12.25 7.31 17.15
CA ASP A 85 -12.74 7.55 18.50
C ASP A 85 -13.43 8.91 18.59
N ARG A 86 -14.61 8.92 19.18
CA ARG A 86 -15.40 10.10 19.54
C ARG A 86 -15.92 9.98 20.97
N SER A 87 -15.22 9.24 21.83
CA SER A 87 -15.48 9.20 23.26
C SER A 87 -15.43 10.60 23.85
N GLN A 88 -16.01 10.78 25.05
CA GLN A 88 -16.08 12.10 25.67
C GLN A 88 -14.69 12.73 25.93
N SER A 89 -13.62 11.92 26.07
CA SER A 89 -12.25 12.43 26.24
C SER A 89 -11.70 13.17 25.03
N MET A 90 -12.26 12.91 23.84
CA MET A 90 -11.90 13.58 22.60
C MET A 90 -12.38 15.04 22.53
N ASP A 91 -13.26 15.50 23.44
CA ASP A 91 -13.84 16.84 23.37
C ASP A 91 -12.79 17.97 23.30
N GLY A 92 -13.14 19.06 22.60
CA GLY A 92 -12.27 20.23 22.41
C GLY A 92 -11.20 20.06 21.34
N ASP A 93 -9.94 20.32 21.71
CA ASP A 93 -8.83 20.45 20.75
C ASP A 93 -8.47 19.11 20.09
N LYS A 94 -8.64 17.97 20.77
CA LYS A 94 -8.38 16.64 20.20
C LYS A 94 -9.34 16.32 19.05
N TRP A 95 -10.65 16.47 19.27
CA TRP A 95 -11.65 16.30 18.23
C TRP A 95 -11.45 17.29 17.08
N THR A 96 -11.15 18.54 17.40
CA THR A 96 -10.85 19.56 16.39
C THR A 96 -9.65 19.14 15.54
N ALA A 97 -8.60 18.59 16.15
CA ALA A 97 -7.42 18.13 15.45
C ALA A 97 -7.72 16.92 14.55
N ALA A 98 -8.47 15.93 15.06
CA ALA A 98 -8.88 14.76 14.30
C ALA A 98 -9.73 15.13 13.07
N VAL A 99 -10.73 16.01 13.26
CA VAL A 99 -11.56 16.51 12.16
C VAL A 99 -10.70 17.23 11.11
N GLN A 100 -9.80 18.12 11.52
CA GLN A 100 -8.94 18.84 10.57
C GLN A 100 -7.99 17.90 9.80
N ALA A 101 -7.40 16.92 10.47
CA ALA A 101 -6.48 15.98 9.85
C ALA A 101 -7.20 15.07 8.84
N ILE A 102 -8.32 14.46 9.22
CA ILE A 102 -9.07 13.55 8.33
C ILE A 102 -9.67 14.30 7.14
N THR A 103 -10.18 15.52 7.35
CA THR A 103 -10.70 16.34 6.24
C THR A 103 -9.58 16.83 5.31
N GLY A 104 -8.42 17.21 5.85
CA GLY A 104 -7.23 17.54 5.08
C GLY A 104 -6.74 16.36 4.24
N PHE A 105 -6.68 15.17 4.84
CA PHE A 105 -6.35 13.92 4.16
C PHE A 105 -7.31 13.60 3.00
N ALA A 106 -8.62 13.69 3.24
CA ALA A 106 -9.62 13.43 2.21
C ALA A 106 -9.59 14.44 1.04
N ASP A 107 -9.13 15.67 1.30
CA ASP A 107 -8.95 16.72 0.29
C ASP A 107 -7.56 16.69 -0.38
N ASN A 108 -6.64 15.84 0.07
CA ASN A 108 -5.29 15.75 -0.48
C ASN A 108 -5.33 15.20 -1.92
N ALA A 109 -4.71 15.92 -2.85
CA ALA A 109 -4.65 15.56 -4.27
C ALA A 109 -3.87 14.24 -4.51
N GLU A 110 -2.97 13.86 -3.61
CA GLU A 110 -2.23 12.60 -3.65
C GLU A 110 -3.11 11.38 -3.28
N MET A 111 -4.26 11.63 -2.66
CA MET A 111 -5.22 10.58 -2.27
C MET A 111 -6.30 10.33 -3.33
N VAL A 112 -6.25 11.02 -4.47
CA VAL A 112 -7.18 10.80 -5.60
C VAL A 112 -7.13 9.34 -6.04
N GLY A 113 -8.31 8.72 -6.19
CA GLY A 113 -8.45 7.31 -6.59
C GLY A 113 -8.35 6.31 -5.43
N LEU A 114 -8.07 6.77 -4.20
CA LEU A 114 -8.14 5.92 -3.01
C LEU A 114 -9.60 5.76 -2.57
N ASN A 115 -9.99 4.53 -2.22
CA ASN A 115 -11.24 4.30 -1.52
C ASN A 115 -11.03 4.52 -0.02
N VAL A 116 -11.81 5.41 0.57
CA VAL A 116 -11.72 5.75 1.99
C VAL A 116 -13.12 5.74 2.59
N GLY A 117 -13.30 5.08 3.73
CA GLY A 117 -14.51 5.15 4.54
C GLY A 117 -14.23 5.71 5.94
N LEU A 118 -15.29 6.00 6.68
CA LEU A 118 -15.23 6.48 8.06
C LEU A 118 -16.27 5.80 8.93
N SER A 119 -15.83 5.28 10.08
CA SER A 119 -16.64 4.78 11.19
C SER A 119 -16.31 5.54 12.47
N PHE A 120 -17.24 5.56 13.41
CA PHE A 120 -17.07 6.22 14.72
C PHE A 120 -17.32 5.26 15.88
N PHE A 121 -16.58 5.45 16.98
CA PHE A 121 -16.92 4.81 18.25
C PHE A 121 -16.85 5.77 19.42
N PRO A 122 -17.82 5.76 20.36
CA PRO A 122 -19.03 4.94 20.38
C PRO A 122 -19.96 5.18 19.20
N ALA A 123 -20.78 4.19 18.87
CA ALA A 123 -21.84 4.36 17.86
C ALA A 123 -22.74 5.56 18.20
N ALA A 124 -23.21 6.29 17.19
CA ALA A 124 -24.13 7.42 17.39
C ALA A 124 -25.53 6.94 17.82
N ASN A 125 -25.91 5.74 17.40
CA ASN A 125 -27.20 5.13 17.64
C ASN A 125 -27.03 3.64 18.00
N GLY A 126 -28.02 3.07 18.67
CA GLY A 126 -28.00 1.66 19.04
C GLY A 126 -27.25 1.37 20.34
N ASP A 127 -26.95 0.09 20.55
CA ASP A 127 -26.17 -0.39 21.69
C ASP A 127 -24.69 -0.42 21.29
N MET A 128 -23.89 0.45 21.90
CA MET A 128 -22.47 0.59 21.54
C MET A 128 -21.63 -0.66 21.80
N CYS A 129 -22.15 -1.64 22.54
CA CYS A 129 -21.51 -2.92 22.77
C CYS A 129 -21.87 -3.99 21.73
N LEU A 130 -22.77 -3.68 20.79
CA LEU A 130 -23.11 -4.56 19.67
C LEU A 130 -22.47 -4.06 18.39
N THR A 131 -21.81 -4.97 17.67
CA THR A 131 -21.19 -4.71 16.35
C THR A 131 -22.22 -4.16 15.34
N ALA A 132 -23.48 -4.60 15.44
CA ALA A 132 -24.59 -4.12 14.62
C ALA A 132 -24.79 -2.59 14.66
N SER A 133 -24.37 -1.92 15.72
CA SER A 133 -24.48 -0.46 15.85
C SER A 133 -23.46 0.31 15.01
N TYR A 134 -22.47 -0.39 14.44
CA TYR A 134 -21.38 0.18 13.64
C TYR A 134 -21.42 -0.25 12.16
N GLN A 135 -22.39 -1.10 11.78
CA GLN A 135 -22.50 -1.63 10.42
C GLN A 135 -22.81 -0.55 9.39
N ASP A 136 -23.62 0.44 9.78
CA ASP A 136 -23.96 1.59 8.93
C ASP A 136 -22.84 2.64 9.03
N LEU A 137 -21.89 2.60 8.09
CA LEU A 137 -20.79 3.56 8.04
C LEU A 137 -21.31 4.99 7.79
N PRO A 138 -21.01 5.96 8.67
CA PRO A 138 -21.32 7.38 8.45
C PRO A 138 -20.79 7.93 7.11
N ALA A 139 -19.60 7.49 6.69
CA ALA A 139 -19.14 7.63 5.32
C ALA A 139 -18.79 6.22 4.78
N PRO A 140 -19.54 5.69 3.81
CA PRO A 140 -19.21 4.44 3.15
C PRO A 140 -17.80 4.48 2.56
N VAL A 141 -17.18 3.31 2.41
CA VAL A 141 -15.91 3.18 1.67
C VAL A 141 -16.20 3.47 0.20
N ASP A 142 -15.66 4.58 -0.31
CA ASP A 142 -15.84 5.00 -1.70
C ASP A 142 -14.67 5.90 -2.13
N VAL A 143 -14.55 6.13 -3.43
CA VAL A 143 -13.40 6.75 -4.07
C VAL A 143 -13.31 8.26 -3.79
N LEU A 144 -12.10 8.74 -3.50
CA LEU A 144 -11.77 10.16 -3.46
C LEU A 144 -11.48 10.70 -4.87
N PRO A 145 -11.82 11.97 -5.19
CA PRO A 145 -12.38 13.00 -4.31
C PRO A 145 -13.89 12.99 -3.98
N PRO A 146 -14.81 12.38 -4.76
CA PRO A 146 -16.25 12.51 -4.49
C PRO A 146 -16.65 12.20 -3.05
N ASN A 147 -16.03 11.19 -2.44
CA ASN A 147 -16.35 10.79 -1.08
C ASN A 147 -15.83 11.76 0.01
N ALA A 148 -14.92 12.69 -0.31
CA ALA A 148 -14.41 13.67 0.64
C ALA A 148 -15.52 14.54 1.25
N ALA A 149 -16.54 14.86 0.45
CA ALA A 149 -17.70 15.63 0.92
C ALA A 149 -18.53 14.85 1.96
N VAL A 150 -18.68 13.54 1.78
CA VAL A 150 -19.43 12.65 2.68
C VAL A 150 -18.67 12.49 4.01
N ILE A 151 -17.35 12.27 3.94
CA ILE A 151 -16.47 12.21 5.12
C ILE A 151 -16.58 13.50 5.95
N LYS A 152 -16.49 14.66 5.28
CA LYS A 152 -16.66 15.98 5.91
C LYS A 152 -18.01 16.14 6.58
N GLU A 153 -19.09 15.78 5.89
CA GLU A 153 -20.44 15.86 6.43
C GLU A 153 -20.60 14.98 7.68
N ALA A 154 -20.08 13.75 7.64
CA ALA A 154 -20.11 12.83 8.77
C ALA A 154 -19.36 13.39 10.00
N LEU A 155 -18.16 13.96 9.81
CA LEU A 155 -17.37 14.55 10.89
C LEU A 155 -18.02 15.79 11.50
N TYR A 156 -18.63 16.66 10.68
CA TYR A 156 -19.28 17.88 11.18
C TYR A 156 -20.67 17.65 11.79
N ALA A 157 -21.29 16.50 11.53
CA ALA A 157 -22.62 16.16 12.03
C ALA A 157 -22.60 15.48 13.42
N ILE A 158 -21.43 15.14 13.95
CA ILE A 158 -21.27 14.39 15.19
C ILE A 158 -20.40 15.12 16.21
N GLU A 159 -20.65 14.85 17.49
CA GLU A 159 -19.91 15.43 18.61
C GLU A 159 -19.33 14.31 19.48
N PRO A 160 -18.19 14.54 20.16
CA PRO A 160 -17.64 13.62 21.15
C PRO A 160 -18.62 13.31 22.28
N TYR A 161 -18.85 12.03 22.57
CA TYR A 161 -19.71 11.55 23.65
C TYR A 161 -19.49 10.06 23.95
N GLY A 162 -19.61 9.71 25.24
CA GLY A 162 -19.65 8.31 25.72
C GLY A 162 -18.28 7.72 26.04
N GLY A 163 -18.23 6.40 26.24
CA GLY A 163 -17.02 5.64 26.53
C GLY A 163 -16.20 5.29 25.29
N THR A 164 -15.41 4.22 25.36
CA THR A 164 -14.42 3.84 24.34
C THR A 164 -14.59 2.36 23.95
N PRO A 165 -15.72 1.97 23.33
CA PRO A 165 -16.03 0.59 22.95
C PRO A 165 -15.25 0.17 21.69
N THR A 166 -13.91 0.16 21.79
CA THR A 166 -12.99 -0.05 20.66
C THR A 166 -13.19 -1.39 19.97
N ARG A 167 -13.29 -2.51 20.71
CA ARG A 167 -13.39 -3.84 20.11
C ARG A 167 -14.62 -4.01 19.19
N PRO A 168 -15.88 -3.76 19.61
CA PRO A 168 -17.03 -3.96 18.72
C PRO A 168 -17.02 -3.01 17.51
N ALA A 169 -16.46 -1.81 17.65
CA ALA A 169 -16.30 -0.89 16.54
C ALA A 169 -15.27 -1.39 15.52
N LEU A 170 -14.12 -1.86 16.00
CA LEU A 170 -13.05 -2.39 15.16
C LEU A 170 -13.49 -3.69 14.47
N GLU A 171 -14.22 -4.56 15.17
CA GLU A 171 -14.78 -5.81 14.61
C GLU A 171 -15.72 -5.51 13.43
N SER A 172 -16.68 -4.60 13.64
CA SER A 172 -17.57 -4.17 12.55
C SER A 172 -16.83 -3.44 11.44
N GLY A 173 -15.75 -2.73 11.75
CA GLY A 173 -14.92 -2.06 10.75
C GLY A 173 -14.21 -3.06 9.84
N PHE A 174 -13.61 -4.11 10.41
CA PHE A 174 -13.02 -5.20 9.65
C PHE A 174 -14.04 -5.90 8.76
N ASP A 175 -15.23 -6.20 9.29
CA ASP A 175 -16.31 -6.84 8.54
C ASP A 175 -16.79 -5.96 7.37
N ALA A 176 -17.01 -4.67 7.61
CA ALA A 176 -17.46 -3.72 6.59
C ALA A 176 -16.42 -3.56 5.47
N LEU A 177 -15.15 -3.39 5.82
CA LEU A 177 -14.09 -3.25 4.83
C LEU A 177 -13.86 -4.54 4.05
N ARG A 178 -13.91 -5.70 4.73
CA ARG A 178 -13.80 -7.00 4.07
C ARG A 178 -14.93 -7.23 3.07
N SER A 179 -16.16 -6.91 3.46
CA SER A 179 -17.32 -6.99 2.55
C SER A 179 -17.13 -6.08 1.34
N PHE A 180 -16.68 -4.84 1.55
CA PHE A 180 -16.42 -3.91 0.46
C PHE A 180 -15.39 -4.46 -0.54
N ILE A 181 -14.27 -4.98 -0.04
CA ILE A 181 -13.19 -5.55 -0.88
C ILE A 181 -13.69 -6.75 -1.68
N LEU A 182 -14.44 -7.65 -1.05
CA LEU A 182 -14.97 -8.85 -1.71
C LEU A 182 -16.01 -8.53 -2.81
N ASP A 183 -16.63 -7.36 -2.75
CA ASP A 183 -17.56 -6.87 -3.77
C ASP A 183 -16.85 -6.20 -4.96
N GLN A 184 -15.52 -6.03 -4.92
CA GLN A 184 -14.75 -5.45 -6.03
C GLN A 184 -14.37 -6.51 -7.07
N ASP A 185 -14.28 -6.06 -8.33
CA ASP A 185 -13.96 -6.95 -9.48
C ASP A 185 -12.47 -7.36 -9.52
N GLU A 186 -11.60 -6.65 -8.81
CA GLU A 186 -10.16 -6.87 -8.77
C GLU A 186 -9.73 -7.21 -7.33
N PRO A 187 -8.69 -8.03 -7.12
CA PRO A 187 -8.14 -8.26 -5.78
C PRO A 187 -7.65 -6.95 -5.15
N ARG A 188 -7.99 -6.71 -3.88
CA ARG A 188 -7.61 -5.51 -3.12
C ARG A 188 -7.24 -5.90 -1.70
N ARG A 189 -6.51 -5.03 -1.00
CA ARG A 189 -6.17 -5.21 0.42
C ARG A 189 -6.86 -4.15 1.26
N GLY A 190 -7.08 -4.47 2.53
CA GLY A 190 -7.70 -3.56 3.47
C GLY A 190 -6.68 -2.91 4.38
N VAL A 191 -6.92 -1.65 4.70
CA VAL A 191 -6.23 -0.92 5.75
C VAL A 191 -7.28 -0.34 6.69
N VAL A 192 -7.20 -0.71 7.96
CA VAL A 192 -7.96 -0.05 9.02
C VAL A 192 -7.03 0.86 9.80
N ILE A 193 -7.43 2.11 9.96
CA ILE A 193 -6.73 3.10 10.78
C ILE A 193 -7.56 3.29 12.05
N LEU A 194 -7.08 2.77 13.17
CA LEU A 194 -7.67 2.98 14.49
C LEU A 194 -7.12 4.30 15.06
N VAL A 195 -8.00 5.26 15.34
CA VAL A 195 -7.62 6.54 15.96
C VAL A 195 -8.26 6.63 17.33
N THR A 196 -7.48 6.87 18.40
CA THR A 196 -8.01 7.01 19.77
C THR A 196 -7.13 7.89 20.66
N ASP A 197 -7.73 8.49 21.70
CA ASP A 197 -7.03 9.26 22.74
C ASP A 197 -6.99 8.57 24.10
N GLY A 198 -7.37 7.29 24.17
CA GLY A 198 -7.50 6.61 25.45
C GLY A 198 -7.62 5.09 25.35
N ALA A 199 -7.61 4.46 26.53
CA ALA A 199 -7.77 3.02 26.65
C ALA A 199 -9.22 2.60 26.36
N PRO A 200 -9.44 1.36 25.88
CA PRO A 200 -10.78 0.80 25.73
C PRO A 200 -11.56 0.81 27.05
N THR A 201 -12.81 1.25 27.00
CA THR A 201 -13.72 1.28 28.15
C THR A 201 -15.09 0.79 27.77
N GLU A 202 -15.84 0.29 28.76
CA GLU A 202 -17.16 -0.31 28.58
C GLU A 202 -17.15 -1.59 27.72
N CYS A 203 -18.29 -2.28 27.67
CA CYS A 203 -18.51 -3.52 26.94
C CYS A 203 -17.71 -4.75 27.41
N ASP A 204 -18.34 -5.91 27.33
CA ASP A 204 -17.68 -7.19 27.65
C ASP A 204 -16.56 -7.45 26.65
N ASP A 205 -15.44 -8.03 27.10
CA ASP A 205 -14.25 -8.39 26.30
C ASP A 205 -13.52 -7.22 25.63
N ASN A 206 -13.81 -5.96 26.00
CA ASN A 206 -13.20 -4.78 25.36
C ASN A 206 -11.83 -4.49 26.00
N THR A 207 -10.91 -5.42 25.84
CA THR A 207 -9.59 -5.38 26.46
C THR A 207 -8.49 -5.18 25.42
N PRO A 208 -7.34 -4.57 25.78
CA PRO A 208 -6.18 -4.48 24.89
C PRO A 208 -5.82 -5.79 24.21
N TYR A 209 -5.76 -6.88 24.98
CA TYR A 209 -5.47 -8.22 24.47
C TYR A 209 -6.50 -8.68 23.43
N ALA A 210 -7.79 -8.54 23.71
CA ALA A 210 -8.84 -8.96 22.78
C ALA A 210 -8.82 -8.16 21.47
N ILE A 211 -8.53 -6.86 21.55
CA ILE A 211 -8.42 -5.98 20.36
C ILE A 211 -7.19 -6.37 19.52
N ALA A 212 -6.05 -6.62 20.16
CA ALA A 212 -4.86 -7.11 19.45
C ALA A 212 -5.12 -8.48 18.78
N GLN A 213 -5.81 -9.42 19.46
CA GLN A 213 -6.20 -10.69 18.84
C GLN A 213 -7.17 -10.52 17.67
N LEU A 214 -8.03 -9.50 17.72
CA LEU A 214 -8.95 -9.18 16.62
C LEU A 214 -8.18 -8.60 15.42
N ALA A 215 -7.23 -7.69 15.64
CA ALA A 215 -6.36 -7.15 14.60
C ALA A 215 -5.51 -8.25 13.93
N LYS A 216 -4.97 -9.17 14.73
CA LYS A 216 -4.27 -10.36 14.22
C LYS A 216 -5.14 -11.24 13.33
N GLN A 217 -6.37 -11.52 13.76
CA GLN A 217 -7.30 -12.29 12.93
C GLN A 217 -7.62 -11.56 11.62
N ALA A 218 -7.79 -10.24 11.67
CA ALA A 218 -8.05 -9.44 10.47
C ALA A 218 -6.90 -9.52 9.46
N LEU A 219 -5.65 -9.60 9.94
CA LEU A 219 -4.46 -9.82 9.12
C LEU A 219 -4.42 -11.23 8.51
N GLU A 220 -4.73 -12.27 9.28
CA GLU A 220 -4.65 -13.69 8.87
C GLU A 220 -5.76 -14.12 7.89
N PHE A 221 -6.95 -13.52 7.97
CA PHE A 221 -8.07 -13.86 7.10
C PHE A 221 -8.02 -13.13 5.76
N GLN A 222 -8.36 -13.82 4.66
CA GLN A 222 -8.42 -13.24 3.32
C GLN A 222 -9.80 -12.63 3.00
N PRO A 223 -9.88 -11.44 2.38
CA PRO A 223 -8.76 -10.53 2.10
C PRO A 223 -8.15 -9.98 3.39
N SER A 224 -6.81 -9.95 3.42
CA SER A 224 -6.03 -9.47 4.56
C SER A 224 -6.28 -7.99 4.82
N ILE A 225 -6.44 -7.64 6.10
CA ILE A 225 -6.63 -6.27 6.55
C ILE A 225 -5.58 -5.93 7.60
N ARG A 226 -4.75 -4.93 7.30
CA ARG A 226 -3.76 -4.42 8.25
C ARG A 226 -4.38 -3.36 9.15
N THR A 227 -3.86 -3.27 10.36
CA THR A 227 -4.31 -2.30 11.36
C THR A 227 -3.18 -1.34 11.69
N PHE A 228 -3.38 -0.06 11.38
CA PHE A 228 -2.51 1.01 11.86
C PHE A 228 -3.17 1.68 13.06
N ALA A 229 -2.43 1.84 14.15
CA ALA A 229 -2.90 2.54 15.33
C ALA A 229 -2.36 3.98 15.36
N VAL A 230 -3.23 4.93 15.64
CA VAL A 230 -2.92 6.36 15.75
C VAL A 230 -3.39 6.83 17.13
N GLY A 231 -2.42 7.19 17.97
CA GLY A 231 -2.64 7.62 19.35
C GLY A 231 -2.58 9.14 19.47
N MET A 232 -3.62 9.73 20.03
CA MET A 232 -3.63 11.15 20.42
C MET A 232 -3.20 11.32 21.88
N GLU A 233 -3.06 12.58 22.33
CA GLU A 233 -2.70 12.89 23.72
C GLU A 233 -3.63 12.12 24.69
N GLY A 234 -3.05 11.29 25.57
CA GLY A 234 -3.80 10.48 26.54
C GLY A 234 -3.93 9.00 26.17
N ALA A 235 -3.55 8.63 24.95
CA ALA A 235 -3.51 7.24 24.53
C ALA A 235 -2.47 6.42 25.30
N ASP A 236 -2.71 5.11 25.38
CA ASP A 236 -1.76 4.13 25.91
C ASP A 236 -0.96 3.56 24.72
N PHE A 237 0.23 4.12 24.48
CA PHE A 237 1.06 3.77 23.33
C PHE A 237 1.60 2.34 23.38
N ASP A 238 1.82 1.77 24.57
CA ASP A 238 2.21 0.37 24.68
C ASP A 238 1.08 -0.54 24.17
N VAL A 239 -0.17 -0.22 24.51
CA VAL A 239 -1.35 -0.93 24.00
C VAL A 239 -1.55 -0.73 22.49
N LEU A 240 -1.35 0.49 21.99
CA LEU A 240 -1.50 0.78 20.57
C LEU A 240 -0.41 0.12 19.73
N ASP A 241 0.82 0.03 20.24
CA ASP A 241 1.91 -0.71 19.63
C ASP A 241 1.61 -2.21 19.58
N ASP A 242 1.10 -2.80 20.67
CA ASP A 242 0.65 -4.21 20.69
C ASP A 242 -0.43 -4.49 19.64
N ILE A 243 -1.37 -3.55 19.43
CA ILE A 243 -2.43 -3.67 18.41
C ILE A 243 -1.85 -3.52 17.00
N ALA A 244 -0.96 -2.55 16.80
CA ALA A 244 -0.29 -2.30 15.54
C ALA A 244 0.53 -3.53 15.11
N GLU A 245 1.34 -4.08 16.02
CA GLU A 245 2.16 -5.28 15.80
C GLU A 245 1.30 -6.48 15.46
N ALA A 246 0.24 -6.72 16.25
CA ALA A 246 -0.70 -7.80 15.98
C ALA A 246 -1.41 -7.64 14.63
N GLY A 247 -1.71 -6.40 14.23
CA GLY A 247 -2.32 -6.04 12.95
C GLY A 247 -1.36 -5.97 11.76
N GLY A 248 -0.10 -6.39 11.92
CA GLY A 248 0.88 -6.48 10.84
C GLY A 248 1.57 -5.15 10.49
N THR A 249 1.67 -4.23 11.45
CA THR A 249 2.37 -2.95 11.33
C THR A 249 3.34 -2.77 12.49
N ASP A 250 4.39 -1.94 12.35
CA ASP A 250 5.49 -1.97 13.33
C ASP A 250 5.15 -1.32 14.68
N ALA A 251 4.57 -0.13 14.66
CA ALA A 251 4.27 0.66 15.85
C ALA A 251 3.15 1.65 15.56
N SER A 252 2.55 2.17 16.62
CA SER A 252 1.55 3.22 16.56
C SER A 252 2.17 4.57 16.19
N PHE A 253 1.33 5.46 15.65
CA PHE A 253 1.71 6.84 15.35
C PHE A 253 1.27 7.75 16.50
N ASP A 254 2.22 8.48 17.07
CA ASP A 254 1.94 9.52 18.05
C ASP A 254 1.59 10.84 17.34
N VAL A 255 0.34 11.26 17.51
CA VAL A 255 -0.19 12.51 16.95
C VAL A 255 -0.57 13.50 18.05
N SER A 256 -0.01 13.32 19.26
CA SER A 256 -0.24 14.21 20.41
C SER A 256 0.18 15.66 20.15
N ASP A 257 1.08 15.88 19.20
CA ASP A 257 1.52 17.22 18.76
C ASP A 257 0.49 17.95 17.86
N GLY A 258 -0.68 17.34 17.63
CA GLY A 258 -1.84 17.96 17.00
C GLY A 258 -1.96 17.69 15.49
N VAL A 259 -2.61 18.61 14.78
CA VAL A 259 -3.08 18.41 13.39
C VAL A 259 -1.97 17.98 12.43
N ASN A 260 -0.81 18.65 12.48
CA ASN A 260 0.26 18.36 11.52
C ASN A 260 0.83 16.95 11.71
N ALA A 261 1.06 16.54 12.96
CA ALA A 261 1.53 15.18 13.25
C ALA A 261 0.52 14.12 12.78
N PHE A 262 -0.78 14.43 12.87
CA PHE A 262 -1.82 13.53 12.37
C PHE A 262 -1.82 13.48 10.83
N VAL A 263 -1.71 14.61 10.13
CA VAL A 263 -1.57 14.60 8.66
C VAL A 263 -0.33 13.80 8.24
N ASP A 264 0.82 14.07 8.87
CA ASP A 264 2.08 13.36 8.60
C ASP A 264 1.94 11.84 8.85
N ALA A 265 1.21 11.45 9.91
CA ALA A 265 0.92 10.05 10.19
C ALA A 265 0.04 9.40 9.10
N LEU A 266 -1.00 10.08 8.63
CA LEU A 266 -1.87 9.57 7.56
C LEU A 266 -1.10 9.41 6.25
N ASP A 267 -0.25 10.38 5.89
CA ASP A 267 0.59 10.30 4.70
C ASP A 267 1.58 9.12 4.81
N ALA A 268 2.26 8.95 5.95
CA ALA A 268 3.16 7.83 6.20
C ALA A 268 2.45 6.47 6.21
N ILE A 269 1.22 6.39 6.73
CA ILE A 269 0.39 5.19 6.63
C ILE A 269 0.12 4.86 5.17
N MET A 270 -0.22 5.86 4.35
CA MET A 270 -0.52 5.63 2.94
C MET A 270 0.70 5.20 2.15
N GLU A 271 1.88 5.75 2.43
CA GLU A 271 3.13 5.27 1.86
C GLU A 271 3.37 3.79 2.17
N ARG A 272 3.19 3.39 3.43
CA ARG A 272 3.31 1.98 3.89
C ARG A 272 2.19 1.08 3.38
N ALA A 273 1.03 1.66 3.07
CA ALA A 273 -0.13 0.94 2.53
C ALA A 273 -0.04 0.67 1.03
N ARG A 274 0.69 1.49 0.27
CA ARG A 274 0.55 1.55 -1.21
C ARG A 274 1.57 0.76 -2.01
N ALA A 275 2.85 0.65 -1.62
CA ALA A 275 3.87 0.39 -2.66
C ALA A 275 4.76 -0.83 -2.45
N CYS A 276 4.53 -1.60 -1.40
CA CYS A 276 5.60 -2.44 -0.87
C CYS A 276 5.14 -3.86 -0.63
N GLU A 277 4.01 -4.24 -1.22
CA GLU A 277 3.56 -5.61 -1.18
C GLU A 277 2.94 -6.04 -2.49
N TYR A 278 3.29 -7.25 -2.87
CA TYR A 278 3.01 -7.82 -4.16
C TYR A 278 2.41 -9.20 -3.96
N ASP A 279 1.36 -9.49 -4.73
CA ASP A 279 0.74 -10.81 -4.73
C ASP A 279 1.74 -11.85 -5.26
N LEU A 280 1.85 -12.98 -4.57
CA LEU A 280 2.57 -14.13 -5.10
C LEU A 280 1.62 -14.88 -6.03
N PRO A 281 1.89 -14.92 -7.35
CA PRO A 281 1.04 -15.67 -8.27
C PRO A 281 0.86 -17.12 -7.80
N VAL A 282 -0.38 -17.58 -7.77
CA VAL A 282 -0.70 -18.96 -7.42
C VAL A 282 -0.24 -19.85 -8.59
N PHE A 283 0.76 -20.69 -8.33
CA PHE A 283 1.22 -21.66 -9.31
C PHE A 283 0.31 -22.88 -9.31
N ASP A 284 -0.08 -23.31 -10.50
CA ASP A 284 -0.79 -24.56 -10.69
C ASP A 284 0.14 -25.72 -10.25
N PRO A 285 -0.25 -26.56 -9.28
CA PRO A 285 0.55 -27.71 -8.85
C PRO A 285 0.92 -28.66 -9.99
N ASP A 286 0.13 -28.68 -11.07
CA ASP A 286 0.39 -29.48 -12.27
C ASP A 286 1.50 -28.88 -13.16
N VAL A 287 1.88 -27.61 -12.95
CA VAL A 287 3.01 -26.93 -13.62
C VAL A 287 4.30 -27.11 -12.83
N GLY A 288 4.22 -27.17 -11.50
CA GLY A 288 5.37 -27.41 -10.63
C GLY A 288 5.18 -26.86 -9.22
N THR A 289 6.18 -27.06 -8.35
CA THR A 289 6.25 -26.47 -7.01
C THR A 289 7.32 -25.40 -6.98
N VAL A 290 6.99 -24.21 -6.48
CA VAL A 290 7.94 -23.10 -6.33
C VAL A 290 8.85 -23.34 -5.13
N ASP A 291 10.15 -23.12 -5.31
CA ASP A 291 11.09 -22.98 -4.20
C ASP A 291 11.10 -21.54 -3.69
N TYR A 292 10.31 -21.29 -2.64
CA TYR A 292 10.18 -19.96 -2.06
C TYR A 292 11.46 -19.45 -1.36
N GLU A 293 12.45 -20.30 -1.09
CA GLU A 293 13.77 -19.87 -0.58
C GLU A 293 14.66 -19.26 -1.68
N ARG A 294 14.23 -19.37 -2.96
CA ARG A 294 15.00 -18.94 -4.14
C ARG A 294 14.25 -17.91 -4.99
N VAL A 295 13.35 -17.16 -4.37
CA VAL A 295 12.69 -16.03 -5.01
C VAL A 295 13.58 -14.80 -4.91
N VAL A 296 13.65 -14.04 -6.00
CA VAL A 296 14.33 -12.75 -6.05
C VAL A 296 13.37 -11.73 -6.62
N VAL A 297 13.23 -10.60 -5.94
CA VAL A 297 12.42 -9.49 -6.45
C VAL A 297 13.30 -8.60 -7.31
N HIS A 298 12.85 -8.35 -8.53
CA HIS A 298 13.48 -7.46 -9.49
C HIS A 298 12.67 -6.17 -9.63
N PHE A 299 13.35 -5.03 -9.72
CA PHE A 299 12.68 -3.76 -10.01
C PHE A 299 13.50 -2.93 -10.98
N GLU A 300 12.84 -2.23 -11.89
CA GLU A 300 13.51 -1.38 -12.86
C GLU A 300 13.86 -0.02 -12.23
N LYS A 301 15.13 0.39 -12.28
CA LYS A 301 15.58 1.71 -11.81
C LYS A 301 15.39 2.78 -12.90
N PRO A 302 15.37 4.08 -12.56
CA PRO A 302 15.24 5.17 -13.54
C PRO A 302 16.36 5.20 -14.59
N SER A 303 17.48 4.54 -14.28
CA SER A 303 18.62 4.35 -15.19
C SER A 303 18.42 3.25 -16.24
N GLY A 304 17.32 2.50 -16.19
CA GLY A 304 17.08 1.28 -16.97
C GLY A 304 17.88 0.06 -16.48
N MET A 305 18.53 0.16 -15.32
CA MET A 305 19.20 -0.98 -14.67
C MET A 305 18.23 -1.73 -13.77
N VAL A 306 18.35 -3.07 -13.73
CA VAL A 306 17.55 -3.91 -12.83
C VAL A 306 18.18 -3.93 -11.44
N GLY A 307 17.43 -3.47 -10.44
CA GLY A 307 17.70 -3.71 -9.03
C GLY A 307 17.27 -5.12 -8.61
N THR A 308 17.93 -5.67 -7.59
CA THR A 308 17.51 -6.93 -6.97
C THR A 308 17.32 -6.71 -5.48
N ILE A 309 16.27 -7.29 -4.92
CA ILE A 309 15.97 -7.28 -3.49
C ILE A 309 16.02 -8.74 -3.02
N GLN A 310 16.79 -8.98 -1.97
CA GLN A 310 17.03 -10.32 -1.42
C GLN A 310 16.05 -10.61 -0.29
N GLN A 311 15.72 -11.90 -0.14
CA GLN A 311 14.85 -12.34 0.94
C GLN A 311 15.54 -12.18 2.30
N VAL A 312 14.78 -11.74 3.30
CA VAL A 312 15.13 -11.75 4.72
C VAL A 312 14.13 -12.61 5.49
N PRO A 313 14.48 -13.14 6.67
CA PRO A 313 13.59 -14.03 7.43
C PRO A 313 12.26 -13.41 7.90
N GLY A 314 12.14 -12.09 7.92
CA GLY A 314 10.96 -11.37 8.42
C GLY A 314 11.24 -9.88 8.61
N SER A 315 10.21 -9.13 9.03
CA SER A 315 10.27 -7.68 9.26
C SER A 315 11.41 -7.26 10.19
N SER A 316 11.64 -8.00 11.28
CA SER A 316 12.70 -7.71 12.25
C SER A 316 14.12 -7.83 11.70
N ALA A 317 14.29 -8.47 10.53
CA ALA A 317 15.58 -8.63 9.85
C ALA A 317 15.82 -7.57 8.76
N CYS A 318 14.88 -6.62 8.59
CA CYS A 318 15.02 -5.54 7.62
C CYS A 318 16.22 -4.64 7.93
N ASN A 319 17.16 -4.56 6.99
CA ASN A 319 18.29 -3.66 7.12
C ASN A 319 17.88 -2.23 6.74
N PRO A 320 18.14 -1.20 7.57
CA PRO A 320 17.75 0.18 7.27
C PRO A 320 18.40 0.81 6.03
N SER A 321 19.46 0.20 5.49
CA SER A 321 20.20 0.74 4.33
C SER A 321 20.13 -0.14 3.10
N SER A 322 20.16 -1.47 3.26
CA SER A 322 20.08 -2.42 2.13
C SER A 322 18.68 -3.00 1.93
N GLY A 323 17.77 -2.82 2.88
CA GLY A 323 16.41 -3.35 2.83
C GLY A 323 16.36 -4.88 2.82
N GLY A 324 15.46 -5.42 1.99
CA GLY A 324 15.11 -6.83 1.86
C GLY A 324 13.65 -7.00 1.49
N PHE A 325 13.21 -8.25 1.31
CA PHE A 325 11.80 -8.62 1.28
C PHE A 325 11.57 -9.85 2.16
N TYR A 326 10.35 -10.04 2.66
CA TYR A 326 9.97 -11.22 3.42
C TYR A 326 8.56 -11.66 3.03
N TYR A 327 8.16 -12.86 3.44
CA TYR A 327 6.81 -13.34 3.21
C TYR A 327 5.90 -13.05 4.41
N ASP A 328 4.60 -12.96 4.13
CA ASP A 328 3.54 -12.91 5.15
C ASP A 328 3.56 -14.16 6.04
N ASP A 329 3.59 -15.34 5.45
CA ASP A 329 3.77 -16.63 6.14
C ASP A 329 4.87 -17.44 5.45
N PRO A 330 6.02 -17.68 6.11
CA PRO A 330 7.08 -18.52 5.57
C PRO A 330 6.66 -19.96 5.23
N ALA A 331 5.59 -20.48 5.84
CA ALA A 331 5.09 -21.84 5.61
C ALA A 331 4.12 -21.93 4.43
N ALA A 332 3.41 -20.85 4.13
CA ALA A 332 2.41 -20.78 3.06
C ALA A 332 2.35 -19.35 2.48
N PRO A 333 3.40 -18.91 1.77
CA PRO A 333 3.53 -17.50 1.39
C PRO A 333 2.49 -17.13 0.34
N THR A 334 1.73 -16.06 0.62
CA THR A 334 0.78 -15.47 -0.31
C THR A 334 1.19 -14.07 -0.74
N LEU A 335 2.09 -13.42 0.01
CA LEU A 335 2.54 -12.06 -0.26
C LEU A 335 4.05 -11.93 -0.16
N ILE A 336 4.61 -11.07 -1.01
CA ILE A 336 5.95 -10.50 -0.82
C ILE A 336 5.79 -9.14 -0.16
N LEU A 337 6.45 -8.93 0.97
CA LEU A 337 6.47 -7.70 1.75
C LEU A 337 7.89 -7.09 1.66
N LEU A 338 8.04 -5.91 1.08
CA LEU A 338 9.32 -5.21 1.00
C LEU A 338 9.64 -4.51 2.32
N CYS A 339 10.90 -4.61 2.75
CA CYS A 339 11.44 -3.81 3.84
C CYS A 339 11.43 -2.31 3.49
N PRO A 340 11.38 -1.39 4.48
CA PRO A 340 11.30 0.06 4.24
C PRO A 340 12.34 0.61 3.24
N ALA A 341 13.63 0.31 3.40
CA ALA A 341 14.64 0.82 2.46
C ALA A 341 14.51 0.25 1.03
N SER A 342 13.93 -0.95 0.87
CA SER A 342 13.63 -1.53 -0.45
C SER A 342 12.34 -0.97 -1.05
N CYS A 343 11.36 -0.74 -0.19
CA CYS A 343 10.10 -0.07 -0.48
C CYS A 343 10.36 1.33 -1.07
N ASP A 344 11.14 2.15 -0.37
CA ASP A 344 11.56 3.49 -0.83
C ASP A 344 12.30 3.41 -2.17
N ALA A 345 13.24 2.46 -2.30
CA ALA A 345 14.02 2.31 -3.52
C ALA A 345 13.18 1.90 -4.74
N VAL A 346 12.07 1.17 -4.54
CA VAL A 346 11.12 0.80 -5.59
C VAL A 346 10.20 1.97 -5.92
N GLN A 347 9.70 2.69 -4.93
CA GLN A 347 8.88 3.89 -5.11
C GLN A 347 9.65 4.99 -5.87
N ASP A 348 10.89 5.27 -5.46
CA ASP A 348 11.77 6.25 -6.12
C ASP A 348 12.12 5.86 -7.56
N ALA A 349 12.00 4.57 -7.88
CA ALA A 349 12.46 4.03 -9.15
C ALA A 349 11.42 4.11 -10.27
N SER A 350 10.13 4.23 -9.95
CA SER A 350 9.09 4.29 -10.97
C SER A 350 7.81 4.96 -10.50
N ASP A 351 7.34 5.95 -11.26
CA ASP A 351 5.99 6.51 -11.12
C ASP A 351 4.89 5.46 -11.44
N ASP A 352 5.26 4.34 -12.09
CA ASP A 352 4.37 3.23 -12.52
C ASP A 352 4.64 1.88 -11.83
N GLY A 353 5.53 1.81 -10.82
CA GLY A 353 5.73 0.63 -9.97
C GLY A 353 6.11 -0.68 -10.67
N LYS A 354 6.92 -0.68 -11.74
CA LYS A 354 7.28 -1.93 -12.44
C LYS A 354 8.24 -2.79 -11.61
N VAL A 355 7.64 -3.65 -10.82
CA VAL A 355 8.31 -4.73 -10.09
C VAL A 355 7.98 -6.03 -10.79
N ASP A 356 9.00 -6.85 -10.99
CA ASP A 356 8.88 -8.21 -11.49
C ASP A 356 9.35 -9.17 -10.39
N ILE A 357 8.60 -10.25 -10.16
CA ILE A 357 9.00 -11.31 -9.24
C ILE A 357 9.70 -12.39 -10.05
N GLY A 358 10.98 -12.59 -9.78
CA GLY A 358 11.79 -13.67 -10.32
C GLY A 358 11.69 -14.92 -9.46
N PHE A 359 11.23 -16.01 -10.05
CA PHE A 359 11.27 -17.35 -9.48
C PHE A 359 12.47 -18.06 -10.08
N GLU A 360 13.56 -18.21 -9.33
CA GLU A 360 14.79 -18.79 -9.89
C GLU A 360 14.70 -20.32 -10.06
N CYS A 361 13.75 -20.98 -9.39
CA CYS A 361 13.64 -22.43 -9.41
C CYS A 361 12.19 -22.89 -9.17
N ILE A 362 11.51 -23.28 -10.25
CA ILE A 362 10.23 -24.01 -10.21
C ILE A 362 10.54 -25.49 -10.46
N LEU A 363 10.25 -26.33 -9.46
CA LEU A 363 10.46 -27.78 -9.53
C LEU A 363 9.32 -28.43 -10.31
N PRO A 364 9.59 -29.27 -11.32
CA PRO A 364 8.54 -29.97 -12.06
C PRO A 364 7.76 -30.94 -11.16
N PRO A 365 6.49 -31.23 -11.48
CA PRO A 365 5.66 -32.12 -10.66
C PRO A 365 6.25 -33.54 -10.60
N PRO A 366 6.04 -34.27 -9.49
CA PRO A 366 6.50 -35.65 -9.35
C PRO A 366 5.81 -36.54 -10.40
N ARG A 367 6.60 -37.31 -11.15
CA ARG A 367 6.16 -38.18 -12.24
C ARG A 367 5.37 -39.41 -11.80
#